data_AF-A0A821QTU0-F1
#
_entry.id   AF-A0A821QTU0-F1
#
_cell.length_a   1.000
_cell.length_b   1.000
_cell.length_c   1.000
_cell.angle_alpha   90.00
_cell.angle_beta   90.00
_cell.angle_gamma   90.00
#
_symmetry.space_group_name_H-M   'P 1'
#
loop_
_entity.id
_entity.type
_entity.pdbx_description
1 polymer ?
#
loop_
_entity_poly.entity_id
_entity_poly.type
_entity_poly.pdbx_seq_one_letter_code
_entity_poly.pdbx_strand_id
1 'polypeptide(L)'
;KLLKIVENIYLILIKLEMNGHPDYQLREENYEIHDRTGEIDTILSDLRKDHRIREDRLKRIVKTRTENLELIYRALETAYKMWIKNLERYRQDNRLLNLFSNRQIMILIILLTTSTTQNQIKCHFLEKFSL
;
A
#
# COMPACT_ATOMS: atom_id res chain seq x y z
N LYS A 1 4.18 19.72 6.33
CA LYS A 1 3.66 19.22 5.03
C LYS A 1 4.06 17.77 4.78
N LEU A 2 5.36 17.44 4.86
CA LEU A 2 5.86 16.07 4.73
C LEU A 2 5.21 15.06 5.70
N LEU A 3 5.18 15.36 7.01
CA LEU A 3 4.57 14.47 8.00
C LEU A 3 3.10 14.17 7.67
N LYS A 4 2.32 15.20 7.32
CA LYS A 4 0.92 15.08 6.93
C LYS A 4 0.71 14.18 5.71
N ILE A 5 1.61 14.21 4.70
CA ILE A 5 1.46 13.31 3.55
C ILE A 5 1.79 11.87 3.91
N VAL A 6 2.77 11.64 4.80
CA VAL A 6 3.07 10.31 5.34
C VAL A 6 1.89 9.76 6.13
N GLU A 7 1.28 10.57 7.01
CA GLU A 7 0.05 10.20 7.73
C GLU A 7 -1.08 9.84 6.77
N ASN A 8 -1.30 10.63 5.71
CA ASN A 8 -2.32 10.36 4.71
C ASN A 8 -2.07 9.05 3.95
N ILE A 9 -0.81 8.73 3.63
CA ILE A 9 -0.42 7.45 3.01
C ILE A 9 -0.74 6.30 3.96
N TYR A 10 -0.36 6.42 5.23
CA TYR A 10 -0.65 5.39 6.23
C TYR A 10 -2.15 5.14 6.38
N LEU A 11 -2.95 6.21 6.45
CA LEU A 11 -4.42 6.11 6.55
C LEU A 11 -5.06 5.46 5.33
N ILE A 12 -4.59 5.75 4.11
CA ILE A 12 -5.16 5.12 2.91
C ILE A 12 -4.75 3.65 2.78
N LEU A 13 -3.54 3.28 3.23
CA LEU A 13 -3.11 1.88 3.31
C LEU A 13 -3.98 1.08 4.29
N ILE A 14 -4.27 1.62 5.48
CA ILE A 14 -5.23 1.00 6.42
C ILE A 14 -6.59 0.81 5.75
N LYS A 15 -7.09 1.82 5.03
CA LYS A 15 -8.38 1.71 4.34
C LYS A 15 -8.37 0.62 3.27
N LEU A 16 -7.30 0.50 2.49
CA LEU A 16 -7.15 -0.55 1.49
C LEU A 16 -7.15 -1.94 2.14
N GLU A 17 -6.41 -2.12 3.23
CA GLU A 17 -6.36 -3.38 3.97
C GLU A 17 -7.72 -3.74 4.58
N MET A 18 -8.35 -2.81 5.30
CA MET A 18 -9.66 -3.03 5.94
C MET A 18 -10.76 -3.35 4.94
N ASN A 19 -10.62 -2.87 3.70
CA ASN A 19 -11.53 -3.20 2.62
C ASN A 19 -11.10 -4.42 1.79
N GLY A 20 -10.09 -5.15 2.25
CA GLY A 20 -9.69 -6.43 1.66
C GLY A 20 -9.07 -6.27 0.27
N HIS A 21 -8.32 -5.21 0.01
CA HIS A 21 -7.57 -5.12 -1.24
C HIS A 21 -6.45 -6.18 -1.23
N PRO A 22 -6.36 -7.08 -2.23
CA PRO A 22 -5.45 -8.22 -2.19
C PRO A 22 -3.97 -7.82 -2.14
N ASP A 23 -3.60 -6.71 -2.80
CA ASP A 23 -2.20 -6.25 -2.89
C ASP A 23 -1.71 -5.41 -1.69
N TYR A 24 -2.60 -5.01 -0.77
CA TYR A 24 -2.26 -4.10 0.34
C TYR A 24 -2.56 -4.73 1.70
N GLN A 25 -1.97 -5.90 1.93
CA GLN A 25 -1.96 -6.52 3.26
C GLN A 25 -0.84 -5.88 4.08
N LEU A 26 -1.18 -5.22 5.20
CA LEU A 26 -0.15 -4.70 6.10
C LEU A 26 0.56 -5.90 6.74
N ARG A 27 1.75 -6.18 6.24
CA ARG A 27 2.75 -6.98 6.95
C ARG A 27 3.45 -6.04 7.93
N GLU A 28 3.92 -6.55 9.06
CA GLU A 28 4.91 -5.81 9.87
C GLU A 28 6.16 -5.62 9.00
N GLU A 29 6.24 -4.46 8.34
CA GLU A 29 7.45 -4.02 7.66
C GLU A 29 8.12 -2.98 8.55
N ASN A 30 9.37 -3.24 8.93
CA ASN A 30 10.24 -2.27 9.58
C ASN A 30 10.57 -1.18 8.55
N TYR A 31 9.73 -0.14 8.49
CA TYR A 31 9.98 1.05 7.68
C TYR A 31 11.06 1.90 8.35
N GLU A 32 12.32 1.48 8.23
CA GLU A 32 13.44 2.36 8.53
C GLU A 32 13.58 3.36 7.38
N ILE A 33 13.29 4.64 7.66
CA ILE A 33 13.53 5.75 6.73
C ILE A 33 15.02 6.07 6.74
N HIS A 34 15.81 5.24 6.06
CA HIS A 34 17.23 5.49 5.86
C HIS A 34 17.44 6.59 4.82
N ASP A 35 18.49 7.39 5.01
CA ASP A 35 19.05 8.20 3.92
C ASP A 35 19.80 7.30 2.94
N ARG A 36 19.06 6.53 2.15
CA ARG A 36 19.60 5.49 1.26
C ARG A 36 20.63 5.99 0.25
N THR A 37 20.62 7.29 -0.05
CA THR A 37 21.54 7.94 -0.99
C THR A 37 22.71 8.65 -0.30
N GLY A 38 22.72 8.75 1.03
CA GLY A 38 23.73 9.50 1.80
C GLY A 38 23.77 11.01 1.49
N GLU A 39 22.76 11.52 0.78
CA GLU A 39 22.72 12.92 0.32
C GLU A 39 22.54 13.90 1.47
N ILE A 40 21.77 13.51 2.50
CA ILE A 40 21.54 14.32 3.71
C ILE A 40 22.83 14.35 4.53
N ASP A 41 23.46 13.19 4.74
CA ASP A 41 24.73 13.09 5.46
C ASP A 41 25.85 13.89 4.77
N THR A 42 25.87 13.87 3.44
CA THR A 42 26.82 14.67 2.65
C THR A 42 26.56 16.18 2.81
N ILE A 43 25.30 16.62 2.88
CA ILE A 43 24.96 18.05 3.08
C ILE A 43 25.26 18.51 4.51
N LEU A 44 25.08 17.63 5.49
CA LEU A 44 25.35 17.92 6.90
C LEU A 44 26.85 17.95 7.19
N SER A 45 27.64 17.08 6.57
CA SER A 45 29.10 16.99 6.72
C SER A 45 29.88 18.04 5.92
N ASP A 46 29.29 18.65 4.89
CA ASP A 46 29.93 19.68 4.05
C ASP A 46 29.94 21.06 4.76
N LEU A 47 30.75 21.17 5.82
CA LEU A 47 30.93 22.38 6.65
C LEU A 47 31.60 23.54 5.89
N ARG A 48 32.13 23.30 4.68
CA ARG A 48 32.84 24.31 3.88
C ARG A 48 31.91 25.22 3.08
N LYS A 49 30.63 24.86 2.93
CA LYS A 49 29.64 25.66 2.18
C LYS A 49 28.89 26.63 3.09
N ASP A 50 28.57 27.80 2.52
CA ASP A 50 27.68 28.78 3.15
C ASP A 50 26.41 28.08 3.67
N HIS A 51 26.06 28.39 4.92
CA HIS A 51 24.88 27.90 5.59
C HIS A 51 23.61 28.04 4.74
N ARG A 52 23.46 29.16 4.01
CA ARG A 52 22.31 29.40 3.12
C ARG A 52 22.23 28.39 1.97
N ILE A 53 23.36 28.07 1.36
CA ILE A 53 23.44 27.11 0.24
C ILE A 53 23.07 25.70 0.73
N ARG A 54 23.50 25.33 1.94
CA ARG A 54 23.14 24.04 2.55
C ARG A 54 21.65 23.97 2.85
N GLU A 55 21.09 25.02 3.45
CA GLU A 55 19.67 25.13 3.75
C GLU A 55 18.80 25.02 2.48
N ASP A 56 19.18 25.71 1.40
CA ASP A 56 18.44 25.66 0.13
C ASP A 56 18.53 24.29 -0.56
N ARG A 57 19.65 23.58 -0.44
CA ARG A 57 19.77 22.19 -0.92
C ARG A 57 18.88 21.25 -0.12
N LEU A 58 18.87 21.38 1.21
CA LEU A 58 18.01 20.56 2.08
C LEU A 58 16.52 20.81 1.79
N LYS A 59 16.12 22.08 1.64
CA LYS A 59 14.75 22.47 1.25
C LYS A 59 14.32 21.83 -0.06
N ARG A 60 15.22 21.79 -1.06
CA ARG A 60 14.93 21.13 -2.36
C ARG A 60 14.71 19.63 -2.20
N ILE A 61 15.57 18.94 -1.45
CA ILE A 61 15.41 17.50 -1.19
C ILE A 61 14.09 17.21 -0.49
N VAL A 62 13.77 17.95 0.58
CA VAL A 62 12.51 17.78 1.32
C VAL A 62 11.32 18.06 0.41
N LYS A 63 11.38 19.08 -0.43
CA LYS A 63 10.32 19.40 -1.40
C LYS A 63 10.11 18.26 -2.39
N THR A 64 11.16 17.78 -3.05
CA THR A 64 11.08 16.68 -4.02
C THR A 64 10.58 15.39 -3.37
N ARG A 65 11.06 15.03 -2.17
CA ARG A 65 10.54 13.86 -1.44
C ARG A 65 9.06 14.03 -1.10
N THR A 66 8.63 15.23 -0.70
CA THR A 66 7.22 15.52 -0.43
C THR A 66 6.36 15.36 -1.68
N GLU A 67 6.79 15.88 -2.82
CA GLU A 67 6.08 15.76 -4.11
C GLU A 67 5.96 14.29 -4.57
N ASN A 68 7.02 13.49 -4.42
CA ASN A 68 6.97 12.06 -4.71
C ASN A 68 5.97 11.31 -3.83
N LEU A 69 5.94 11.63 -2.53
CA LEU A 69 4.96 11.05 -1.60
C LEU A 69 3.52 11.50 -1.95
N GLU A 70 3.33 12.74 -2.40
CA GLU A 70 2.03 13.20 -2.88
C GLU A 70 1.55 12.40 -4.10
N LEU A 71 2.44 12.05 -5.03
CA LEU A 71 2.11 11.19 -6.17
C LEU A 71 1.72 9.77 -5.72
N ILE A 72 2.48 9.18 -4.80
CA ILE A 72 2.17 7.86 -4.22
C ILE A 72 0.80 7.89 -3.54
N TYR A 73 0.54 8.91 -2.72
CA TYR A 73 -0.75 9.07 -2.06
C TYR A 73 -1.92 9.13 -3.05
N ARG A 74 -1.79 9.92 -4.13
CA ARG A 74 -2.84 10.01 -5.17
C ARG A 74 -3.08 8.67 -5.85
N ALA A 75 -2.03 7.92 -6.17
CA ALA A 75 -2.16 6.60 -6.77
C ALA A 75 -2.91 5.62 -5.84
N LEU A 76 -2.54 5.59 -4.55
CA LEU A 76 -3.23 4.79 -3.53
C LEU A 76 -4.69 5.20 -3.36
N GLU A 77 -4.99 6.50 -3.36
CA GLU A 77 -6.36 7.00 -3.26
C GLU A 77 -7.20 6.57 -4.46
N THR A 78 -6.65 6.64 -5.68
CA THR A 78 -7.32 6.15 -6.89
C THR A 78 -7.56 4.65 -6.82
N ALA A 79 -6.56 3.86 -6.42
CA ALA A 79 -6.70 2.42 -6.26
C ALA A 79 -7.82 2.07 -5.26
N TYR A 80 -7.85 2.77 -4.12
CA TYR A 80 -8.90 2.61 -3.11
C TYR A 80 -10.30 2.91 -3.66
N LYS A 81 -10.47 4.06 -4.33
CA LYS A 81 -11.77 4.46 -4.91
C LYS A 81 -12.27 3.45 -5.94
N MET A 82 -11.36 2.97 -6.80
CA MET A 82 -11.70 1.94 -7.79
C MET A 82 -12.07 0.61 -7.14
N TRP A 83 -11.31 0.20 -6.12
CA TRP A 83 -11.54 -1.05 -5.39
C TRP A 83 -12.92 -1.08 -4.74
N ILE A 84 -13.27 -0.06 -3.95
CA ILE A 84 -14.58 0.01 -3.28
C ILE A 84 -15.72 -0.02 -4.28
N LYS A 85 -15.63 0.82 -5.32
CA LYS A 85 -16.65 0.89 -6.36
C LYS A 85 -16.87 -0.47 -7.04
N ASN A 86 -15.79 -1.17 -7.35
CA ASN A 86 -15.88 -2.49 -7.97
C ASN A 86 -16.44 -3.53 -6.99
N LEU A 87 -15.97 -3.55 -5.75
CA LEU A 87 -16.43 -4.49 -4.72
C LEU A 87 -17.93 -4.34 -4.44
N GLU A 88 -18.41 -3.11 -4.32
CA GLU A 88 -19.84 -2.80 -4.13
C GLU A 88 -20.66 -3.26 -5.33
N ARG A 89 -20.21 -2.97 -6.55
CA ARG A 89 -20.86 -3.44 -7.77
C ARG A 89 -20.93 -4.96 -7.82
N TYR A 90 -19.83 -5.67 -7.56
CA TYR A 90 -19.82 -7.14 -7.58
C TYR A 90 -20.75 -7.74 -6.53
N ARG A 91 -20.90 -7.10 -5.36
CA ARG A 91 -21.85 -7.51 -4.32
C ARG A 91 -23.31 -7.32 -4.71
N GLN A 92 -23.60 -6.24 -5.45
CA GLN A 92 -24.93 -6.02 -6.01
C GLN A 92 -25.26 -7.07 -7.08
N ASP A 93 -24.29 -7.34 -7.97
CA ASP A 93 -24.43 -8.30 -9.06
C ASP A 93 -24.48 -9.76 -8.56
N ASN A 94 -23.82 -10.08 -7.44
CA ASN A 94 -23.72 -11.43 -6.88
C ASN A 94 -24.11 -11.46 -5.40
N ARG A 95 -25.37 -11.80 -5.13
CA ARG A 95 -25.92 -11.83 -3.76
C ARG A 95 -25.15 -12.71 -2.78
N LEU A 96 -24.53 -13.80 -3.24
CA LEU A 96 -23.70 -14.68 -2.40
C LEU A 96 -22.48 -13.96 -1.81
N LEU A 97 -21.93 -12.95 -2.49
CA LEU A 97 -20.81 -12.18 -1.97
C LEU A 97 -21.19 -11.34 -0.74
N ASN A 98 -22.48 -11.09 -0.50
CA ASN A 98 -22.94 -10.43 0.71
C ASN A 98 -22.84 -11.31 1.97
N LEU A 99 -22.67 -12.63 1.80
CA LEU A 99 -22.43 -13.56 2.90
C LEU A 99 -20.98 -13.52 3.41
N PHE A 100 -20.08 -12.89 2.66
CA PHE A 100 -18.65 -12.85 2.97
C PHE A 100 -18.20 -11.43 3.33
N SER A 101 -17.45 -11.33 4.42
CA SER A 101 -16.71 -10.11 4.77
C SER A 101 -15.69 -9.74 3.69
N ASN A 102 -15.28 -8.46 3.65
CA ASN A 102 -14.27 -7.99 2.68
C ASN A 102 -12.97 -8.81 2.76
N ARG A 103 -12.56 -9.19 3.97
CA ARG A 103 -11.38 -10.03 4.21
C ARG A 103 -11.55 -11.45 3.67
N GLN A 104 -12.72 -12.07 3.82
CA GLN A 104 -13.00 -13.38 3.22
C GLN A 104 -13.02 -13.33 1.69
N ILE A 105 -13.59 -12.27 1.11
CA ILE A 105 -13.57 -12.06 -0.35
C ILE A 105 -12.13 -11.89 -0.84
N MET A 106 -11.32 -11.10 -0.15
CA MET A 106 -9.89 -10.94 -0.45
C MET A 106 -9.15 -12.29 -0.45
N ILE A 107 -9.34 -13.10 0.59
CA ILE A 107 -8.73 -14.43 0.69
C ILE A 107 -9.15 -15.31 -0.49
N LEU A 108 -10.45 -15.31 -0.84
CA LEU A 108 -10.95 -16.05 -2.00
C LEU A 108 -10.28 -15.57 -3.30
N ILE A 109 -10.15 -14.26 -3.51
CA ILE A 109 -9.45 -13.71 -4.69
C ILE A 109 -8.02 -14.22 -4.73
N ILE A 110 -7.26 -14.09 -3.64
CA ILE A 110 -5.85 -14.53 -3.58
C ILE A 110 -5.72 -16.03 -3.90
N LEU A 111 -6.57 -16.88 -3.28
CA LEU A 111 -6.57 -18.32 -3.49
C LEU A 111 -6.98 -18.73 -4.91
N LEU A 112 -7.80 -17.91 -5.57
CA LEU A 112 -8.26 -18.16 -6.94
C LEU A 112 -7.29 -17.63 -8.00
N THR A 113 -6.52 -16.57 -7.71
CA THR A 113 -5.60 -15.92 -8.65
C THR A 113 -4.15 -16.38 -8.56
N THR A 114 -3.71 -16.98 -7.45
CA THR A 114 -2.37 -17.57 -7.38
C THR A 114 -2.28 -18.79 -8.33
N SER A 115 -1.33 -18.77 -9.26
CA SER A 115 -1.04 -19.91 -10.13
C SER A 115 -0.50 -21.05 -9.28
N THR A 116 -1.34 -22.05 -9.06
CA THR A 116 -1.05 -23.25 -8.31
C THR A 116 -0.10 -24.16 -9.09
N THR A 117 1.22 -23.98 -8.92
CA THR A 117 2.14 -25.12 -8.97
C THR A 117 1.76 -26.19 -7.93
N GLN A 118 0.92 -25.85 -6.95
CA GLN A 118 0.27 -26.73 -5.97
C GLN A 118 -1.23 -26.92 -6.24
N ASN A 119 -1.60 -27.41 -7.44
CA ASN A 119 -2.99 -27.78 -7.76
C ASN A 119 -3.56 -28.91 -6.86
N GLN A 120 -2.75 -29.48 -5.96
CA GLN A 120 -3.18 -30.49 -4.98
C GLN A 120 -3.99 -29.93 -3.80
N ILE A 121 -3.73 -28.69 -3.36
CA ILE A 121 -4.42 -28.13 -2.17
C ILE A 121 -5.86 -27.73 -2.51
N LYS A 122 -6.13 -27.29 -3.75
CA LYS A 122 -7.50 -27.00 -4.23
C LYS A 122 -8.40 -28.24 -4.19
N CYS A 123 -7.87 -29.44 -4.40
CA CYS A 123 -8.65 -30.67 -4.35
C CYS A 123 -9.12 -31.01 -2.92
N HIS A 124 -8.25 -30.86 -1.91
CA HIS A 124 -8.60 -31.25 -0.54
C HIS A 124 -9.64 -30.36 0.14
N PHE A 125 -9.71 -29.06 -0.21
CA PHE A 125 -10.71 -28.18 0.38
C PHE A 125 -12.11 -28.45 -0.17
N LEU A 126 -12.22 -28.85 -1.44
CA LEU A 126 -13.50 -29.21 -2.07
C LEU A 126 -13.97 -30.62 -1.69
N GLU A 127 -13.06 -31.57 -1.45
CA GLU A 127 -13.40 -32.92 -0.95
C GLU A 127 -14.00 -32.90 0.46
N LYS A 128 -13.64 -31.93 1.31
CA LYS A 128 -14.18 -31.85 2.68
C LYS A 128 -15.64 -31.38 2.76
N PHE A 129 -16.18 -30.79 1.71
CA PHE A 129 -17.58 -30.35 1.64
C PHE A 129 -18.48 -31.32 0.87
N SER A 130 -17.95 -32.43 0.36
CA SER A 130 -18.72 -33.47 -0.33
C SER A 130 -19.14 -34.65 0.57
N LEU A 131 -19.39 -34.40 1.86
CA LEU A 131 -19.99 -35.37 2.79
C LEU A 131 -21.33 -34.86 3.32
#